data_AF-A0A524IIM4-F1
#
_entry.id   AF-A0A524IIM4-F1
#
_cell.length_a   1.000
_cell.length_b   1.000
_cell.length_c   1.000
_cell.angle_alpha   90.00
_cell.angle_beta   90.00
_cell.angle_gamma   90.00
#
_symmetry.space_group_name_H-M   'P 1'
#
loop_
_entity.id
_entity.type
_entity.pdbx_description
1 polymer ?
#
loop_
_entity_poly.entity_id
_entity_poly.type
_entity_poly.pdbx_seq_one_letter_code
_entity_poly.pdbx_strand_id
1 'polypeptide(L)'
;MAQTELKDKIPPHNDEAEQAALGALLLDNDAFGTVLKYLRAGDFYKTAHQQIFSAMINLFQSGEALDIITVSDELRNSSNLDSCGGPAYISALTGAVPTSANIEYYAKIV
;
A
#
# COMPACT_ATOMS: atom_id res chain seq x y z
N MET A 1 6.84 2.44 -45.04
CA MET A 1 6.70 1.24 -44.18
C MET A 1 6.65 1.75 -42.76
N ALA A 2 5.57 1.42 -42.05
CA ALA A 2 5.27 1.91 -40.72
C ALA A 2 6.24 1.34 -39.68
N GLN A 3 6.70 2.18 -38.76
CA GLN A 3 7.11 1.74 -37.43
C GLN A 3 6.42 2.69 -36.43
N THR A 4 5.17 2.34 -36.13
CA THR A 4 4.45 2.84 -34.98
C THR A 4 5.11 2.24 -33.75
N GLU A 5 6.08 2.95 -33.14
CA GLU A 5 6.47 2.68 -31.76
C GLU A 5 5.31 3.11 -30.86
N LEU A 6 4.35 2.20 -30.65
CA LEU A 6 3.53 2.22 -29.45
C LEU A 6 4.48 2.00 -28.27
N LYS A 7 5.06 3.08 -27.75
CA LYS A 7 5.50 3.12 -26.36
C LYS A 7 4.24 2.85 -25.54
N ASP A 8 4.08 1.60 -25.13
CA ASP A 8 3.22 1.20 -24.03
C ASP A 8 3.34 2.26 -22.95
N LYS A 9 2.27 3.04 -22.77
CA LYS A 9 2.18 4.10 -21.77
C LYS A 9 2.05 3.43 -20.41
N ILE A 10 3.12 2.79 -19.95
CA ILE A 10 3.24 2.36 -18.57
C ILE A 10 3.23 3.66 -17.76
N PRO A 11 2.24 3.88 -16.88
CA PRO A 11 2.23 5.03 -15.99
C PRO A 11 3.54 5.05 -15.19
N PRO A 12 4.11 6.24 -14.92
CA PRO A 12 5.21 6.32 -13.97
C PRO A 12 4.72 5.73 -12.64
N HIS A 13 5.33 4.62 -12.21
CA HIS A 13 5.04 3.97 -10.93
C HIS A 13 6.36 3.80 -10.18
N ASN A 14 6.27 3.80 -8.85
CA ASN A 14 7.43 3.58 -7.98
C ASN A 14 7.07 2.53 -6.94
N ASP A 15 7.42 1.29 -7.25
CA ASP A 15 7.17 0.14 -6.37
C ASP A 15 7.78 0.31 -4.98
N GLU A 16 8.97 0.89 -4.89
CA GLU A 16 9.64 1.14 -3.60
C GLU A 16 8.87 2.18 -2.79
N ALA A 17 8.32 3.21 -3.41
CA ALA A 17 7.49 4.21 -2.74
C ALA A 17 6.17 3.61 -2.25
N GLU A 18 5.53 2.75 -3.04
CA GLU A 18 4.31 2.04 -2.64
C GLU A 18 4.57 1.14 -1.42
N GLN A 19 5.65 0.35 -1.47
CA GLN A 19 6.05 -0.51 -0.36
C GLN A 19 6.41 0.31 0.88
N ALA A 20 7.14 1.41 0.72
CA ALA A 20 7.51 2.30 1.81
C ALA A 20 6.30 2.99 2.44
N ALA A 21 5.32 3.40 1.64
CA ALA A 21 4.08 4.00 2.14
C ALA A 21 3.28 2.99 2.97
N LEU A 22 3.03 1.78 2.44
CA LEU A 22 2.33 0.72 3.18
C LEU A 22 3.09 0.31 4.45
N GLY A 23 4.40 0.14 4.36
CA GLY A 23 5.27 -0.18 5.50
C GLY A 23 5.23 0.88 6.58
N ALA A 24 5.26 2.16 6.20
CA ALA A 24 5.19 3.26 7.14
C ALA A 24 3.84 3.31 7.87
N LEU A 25 2.72 3.03 7.19
CA LEU A 25 1.38 2.97 7.81
C LEU A 25 1.26 1.84 8.83
N LEU A 26 1.90 0.69 8.57
CA LEU A 26 1.97 -0.43 9.50
C LEU A 26 2.79 -0.11 10.76
N LEU A 27 3.73 0.83 10.67
CA LEU A 27 4.60 1.24 11.79
C LEU A 27 4.03 2.44 12.56
N ASP A 28 3.31 3.32 11.88
CA ASP A 28 2.75 4.56 12.44
C ASP A 28 1.29 4.75 11.98
N ASN A 29 0.38 4.29 12.82
CA ASN A 29 -1.05 4.35 12.58
C ASN A 29 -1.60 5.79 12.70
N ASP A 30 -0.95 6.65 13.49
CA ASP A 30 -1.38 8.05 13.69
C ASP A 30 -1.24 8.87 12.40
N ALA A 31 -0.27 8.51 11.55
CA ALA A 31 -0.07 9.12 10.25
C ALA A 31 -1.17 8.79 9.22
N PHE A 32 -2.00 7.77 9.45
CA PHE A 32 -2.97 7.27 8.47
C PHE A 32 -3.96 8.35 8.03
N GLY A 33 -4.50 9.12 8.99
CA GLY A 33 -5.43 10.22 8.70
C GLY A 33 -4.83 11.33 7.83
N THR A 34 -3.52 11.56 7.92
CA THR A 34 -2.80 12.52 7.06
C THR A 34 -2.60 11.94 5.66
N VAL A 35 -2.23 10.67 5.55
CA VAL A 35 -2.01 9.99 4.26
C VAL A 35 -3.29 9.91 3.44
N LEU A 36 -4.44 9.71 4.08
CA LEU A 36 -5.76 9.75 3.41
C LEU A 36 -6.07 11.10 2.73
N LYS A 37 -5.28 12.16 2.93
CA LYS A 37 -5.42 13.41 2.17
C LYS A 37 -4.77 13.34 0.80
N TYR A 38 -3.77 12.48 0.64
CA TYR A 38 -2.92 12.40 -0.56
C TYR A 38 -3.17 11.12 -1.35
N LEU A 39 -3.51 10.02 -0.68
CA LEU A 39 -3.51 8.69 -1.28
C LEU A 39 -4.88 8.01 -1.21
N ARG A 40 -5.24 7.32 -2.28
CA ARG A 40 -6.41 6.44 -2.42
C ARG A 40 -5.93 5.05 -2.80
N ALA A 41 -6.75 4.04 -2.53
CA ALA A 41 -6.44 2.67 -2.91
C ALA A 41 -6.14 2.54 -4.41
N GLY A 42 -6.86 3.28 -5.27
CA GLY A 42 -6.66 3.23 -6.72
C GLY A 42 -5.40 3.92 -7.24
N ASP A 43 -4.66 4.66 -6.41
CA ASP A 43 -3.44 5.34 -6.82
C ASP A 43 -2.25 4.37 -6.90
N PHE A 44 -2.32 3.26 -6.16
CA PHE A 44 -1.30 2.20 -6.25
C PHE A 44 -1.37 1.50 -7.61
N TYR A 45 -0.22 1.27 -8.22
CA TYR A 45 -0.13 0.53 -9.48
C TYR A 45 -0.38 -0.97 -9.29
N LYS A 46 0.14 -1.55 -8.19
CA LYS A 46 -0.04 -2.98 -7.89
C LYS A 46 -1.39 -3.25 -7.25
N THR A 47 -2.20 -4.11 -7.86
CA THR A 47 -3.48 -4.57 -7.28
C THR A 47 -3.34 -5.11 -5.86
N ALA A 48 -2.25 -5.81 -5.56
CA ALA A 48 -1.96 -6.26 -4.19
C ALA A 48 -1.87 -5.07 -3.20
N HIS A 49 -1.20 -4.00 -3.57
CA HIS A 49 -1.08 -2.80 -2.73
C HIS A 49 -2.41 -2.04 -2.63
N GLN A 50 -3.18 -1.97 -3.71
CA GLN A 50 -4.54 -1.42 -3.69
C GLN A 50 -5.42 -2.17 -2.66
N GLN A 51 -5.35 -3.51 -2.66
CA GLN A 51 -6.09 -4.37 -1.73
C GLN A 51 -5.63 -4.18 -0.28
N ILE A 52 -4.31 -4.15 -0.04
CA ILE A 52 -3.74 -3.91 1.29
C ILE A 52 -4.17 -2.55 1.84
N PHE A 53 -4.06 -1.49 1.05
CA PHE A 53 -4.47 -0.16 1.49
C PHE A 53 -5.98 -0.07 1.73
N SER A 54 -6.79 -0.75 0.91
CA SER A 54 -8.24 -0.85 1.14
C SER A 54 -8.58 -1.55 2.46
N ALA A 55 -7.88 -2.64 2.78
CA ALA A 55 -8.02 -3.31 4.08
C ALA A 55 -7.65 -2.39 5.24
N MET A 56 -6.55 -1.63 5.11
CA MET A 56 -6.17 -0.64 6.12
C MET A 56 -7.23 0.46 6.28
N ILE A 57 -7.85 0.92 5.20
CA ILE A 57 -8.96 1.88 5.27
C ILE A 57 -10.14 1.30 6.07
N ASN A 58 -10.52 0.05 5.80
CA ASN A 58 -11.64 -0.60 6.50
C ASN A 58 -11.39 -0.72 8.01
N LEU A 59 -10.18 -1.17 8.38
CA LEU A 59 -9.76 -1.28 9.78
C LEU A 59 -9.74 0.09 10.45
N PHE A 60 -9.18 1.11 9.80
CA PHE A 60 -9.13 2.47 10.32
C PHE A 60 -10.54 3.04 10.56
N GLN A 61 -11.48 2.82 9.63
CA GLN A 61 -12.88 3.24 9.79
C GLN A 61 -13.61 2.49 10.90
N SER A 62 -13.19 1.25 11.17
CA SER A 62 -13.74 0.42 12.24
C SER A 62 -13.11 0.70 13.60
N GLY A 63 -12.09 1.57 13.66
CA GLY A 63 -11.35 1.86 14.89
C GLY A 63 -10.42 0.72 15.33
N GLU A 64 -10.08 -0.19 14.42
CA GLU A 64 -9.15 -1.29 14.64
C GLU A 64 -7.71 -0.87 14.41
N ALA A 65 -6.76 -1.60 15.01
CA ALA A 65 -5.34 -1.39 14.78
C ALA A 65 -4.96 -1.68 13.32
N LEU A 66 -3.92 -1.00 12.83
CA LEU A 66 -3.34 -1.20 11.50
C LEU A 66 -1.95 -1.82 11.66
N ASP A 67 -1.91 -3.06 12.12
CA ASP A 67 -0.69 -3.85 12.27
C ASP A 67 -0.70 -5.08 11.34
N ILE A 68 0.41 -5.82 11.32
CA ILE A 68 0.55 -6.98 10.44
C ILE A 68 -0.55 -8.03 10.68
N ILE A 69 -0.96 -8.23 11.93
CA ILE A 69 -1.92 -9.28 12.30
C ILE A 69 -3.31 -8.88 11.82
N THR A 70 -3.77 -7.71 12.23
CA THR A 70 -5.08 -7.15 11.87
C THR A 70 -5.26 -6.99 10.37
N VAL A 71 -4.27 -6.44 9.66
CA VAL A 71 -4.30 -6.30 8.20
C VAL A 71 -4.31 -7.67 7.51
N SER A 72 -3.53 -8.63 8.00
CA SER A 72 -3.53 -9.98 7.42
C SER A 72 -4.87 -10.69 7.62
N ASP A 73 -5.51 -10.50 8.78
CA ASP A 73 -6.81 -11.08 9.08
C ASP A 73 -7.94 -10.43 8.25
N GLU A 74 -7.92 -9.12 8.07
CA GLU A 74 -8.87 -8.42 7.18
C GLU A 74 -8.73 -8.89 5.73
N LEU A 75 -7.49 -9.06 5.25
CA LEU A 75 -7.22 -9.61 3.92
C LEU A 75 -7.64 -11.07 3.80
N ARG A 76 -7.51 -11.86 4.87
CA ARG A 76 -7.97 -13.25 4.92
C ARG A 76 -9.49 -13.32 4.85
N ASN A 77 -10.18 -12.51 5.64
CA ASN A 77 -11.64 -12.45 5.69
C ASN A 77 -12.23 -12.05 4.33
N SER A 78 -11.53 -11.18 3.58
CA SER A 78 -11.90 -10.78 2.22
C SER A 78 -11.37 -11.71 1.11
N SER A 79 -10.74 -12.84 1.46
CA SER A 79 -10.14 -13.80 0.51
C SER A 79 -9.06 -13.20 -0.42
N ASN A 80 -8.41 -12.11 -0.01
CA ASN A 80 -7.38 -11.40 -0.77
C ASN A 80 -5.95 -11.62 -0.24
N LEU A 81 -5.77 -12.27 0.92
CA LEU A 81 -4.46 -12.44 1.54
C LEU A 81 -3.46 -13.15 0.62
N ASP A 82 -3.88 -14.23 -0.03
CA ASP A 82 -3.01 -15.00 -0.93
C ASP A 82 -2.66 -14.21 -2.20
N SER A 83 -3.60 -13.43 -2.75
CA SER A 83 -3.32 -12.55 -3.91
C SER A 83 -2.39 -11.39 -3.57
N CYS A 84 -2.30 -11.03 -2.28
CA CYS A 84 -1.38 -10.01 -1.77
C CYS A 84 0.01 -10.57 -1.41
N GLY A 85 0.31 -11.85 -1.68
CA GLY A 85 1.60 -12.46 -1.34
C GLY A 85 1.66 -13.08 0.06
N GLY A 86 0.53 -13.15 0.75
CA GLY A 86 0.40 -13.78 2.05
C GLY A 86 0.95 -12.94 3.22
N PRO A 87 0.89 -13.48 4.44
CA PRO A 87 1.32 -12.76 5.64
C PRO A 87 2.81 -12.43 5.65
N ALA A 88 3.63 -13.21 4.93
CA ALA A 88 5.05 -12.94 4.76
C ALA A 88 5.32 -11.64 4.00
N TYR A 89 4.50 -11.34 2.97
CA TYR A 89 4.63 -10.10 2.22
C TYR A 89 4.26 -8.88 3.06
N ILE A 90 3.16 -8.95 3.81
CA ILE A 90 2.74 -7.86 4.73
C ILE A 90 3.82 -7.58 5.77
N SER A 91 4.44 -8.62 6.32
CA SER A 91 5.58 -8.47 7.22
C SER A 91 6.78 -7.81 6.52
N ALA A 92 7.11 -8.21 5.30
CA ALA A 92 8.21 -7.64 4.53
C ALA A 92 8.04 -6.13 4.24
N LEU A 93 6.81 -5.63 4.12
CA LEU A 93 6.55 -4.19 3.90
C LEU A 93 7.10 -3.32 5.02
N THR A 94 7.05 -3.78 6.27
CA THR A 94 7.62 -3.03 7.41
C THR A 94 9.14 -2.86 7.31
N GLY A 95 9.83 -3.77 6.62
CA GLY A 95 11.27 -3.69 6.34
C GLY A 95 11.62 -2.85 5.11
N ALA A 96 10.64 -2.46 4.31
CA ALA A 96 10.85 -1.68 3.08
C ALA A 96 11.05 -0.17 3.35
N VAL A 97 10.79 0.29 4.58
CA VAL A 97 10.92 1.69 4.95
C VAL A 97 11.94 1.88 6.08
N PRO A 98 12.88 2.84 5.96
CA PRO A 98 13.84 3.11 7.02
C PRO A 98 13.21 3.85 8.22
N THR A 99 12.14 4.60 7.99
CA THR A 99 11.39 5.35 9.01
C THR A 99 10.00 5.75 8.53
N SER A 100 9.01 5.70 9.41
CA SER A 100 7.65 6.20 9.16
C SER A 100 7.59 7.74 9.06
N ALA A 101 8.60 8.47 9.53
CA ALA A 101 8.58 9.94 9.56
C ALA A 101 8.43 10.59 8.17
N ASN A 102 8.81 9.90 7.10
CA ASN A 102 8.75 10.39 5.72
C ASN A 102 7.51 9.92 4.95
N ILE A 103 6.49 9.40 5.63
CA ILE A 103 5.30 8.83 5.01
C ILE A 103 4.57 9.77 4.05
N GLU A 104 4.46 11.05 4.39
CA GLU A 104 3.85 12.05 3.49
C GLU A 104 4.65 12.24 2.19
N TYR A 105 5.97 12.08 2.24
CA TYR A 105 6.81 12.16 1.05
C TYR A 105 6.56 10.95 0.15
N TYR A 106 6.53 9.74 0.71
CA TYR A 106 6.24 8.53 -0.08
C TYR A 106 4.82 8.53 -0.65
N ALA A 107 3.83 8.96 0.14
CA ALA A 107 2.43 9.06 -0.30
C ALA A 107 2.19 10.07 -1.43
N LYS A 108 3.11 11.03 -1.65
CA LYS A 108 3.04 11.98 -2.78
C LYS A 108 3.76 11.50 -4.04
N ILE A 109 4.54 10.41 -3.92
CA ILE A 109 5.30 9.82 -5.02
C ILE A 109 4.52 8.70 -5.70
N VAL A 110 3.72 7.96 -4.92
CA VAL A 110 2.69 7.05 -5.42
C VAL A 110 1.67 7.84 -6.22
#